data_AF-A0A0G1DIS7-F1
#
_entry.id   AF-A0A0G1DIS7-F1
#
_cell.length_a   1.000
_cell.length_b   1.000
_cell.length_c   1.000
_cell.angle_alpha   90.00
_cell.angle_beta   90.00
_cell.angle_gamma   90.00
#
_symmetry.space_group_name_H-M   'P 1'
#
loop_
_entity.id
_entity.type
_entity.pdbx_description
1 polymer ?
#
loop_
_entity_poly.entity_id
_entity_poly.type
_entity_poly.pdbx_seq_one_letter_code
_entity_poly.pdbx_strand_id
1 'polypeptide(L)'
;MENLTNQDPGLQVQPTKIEFAKDLILSNLFPLILSLLWLAFLISVIVFLVMKFTGTKKRAANFEECAGISGSRIMESYPEKCVTPDGLSFTRELTADEKNRLIPPWEVNVTKAVPAGNCRVSGCNGEICQPEKEEPLNSICIYREEFECYKNAECVLQEDGSCGWTKTEELTACLGGNL
;
A
#
# COMPACT_ATOMS: atom_id res chain seq x y z
N MET A 1 47.17 -58.34 -84.53
CA MET A 1 45.82 -58.11 -85.08
C MET A 1 45.11 -57.23 -84.06
N GLU A 2 45.34 -55.92 -84.24
CA GLU A 2 44.31 -54.87 -84.42
C GLU A 2 44.16 -54.12 -83.08
N ASN A 3 44.86 -53.00 -82.84
CA ASN A 3 44.72 -51.65 -83.42
C ASN A 3 43.35 -51.03 -83.11
N LEU A 4 43.32 -49.97 -82.31
CA LEU A 4 42.93 -48.62 -82.73
C LEU A 4 42.94 -47.66 -81.53
N THR A 5 43.95 -46.81 -81.54
CA THR A 5 44.00 -45.49 -80.93
C THR A 5 42.80 -44.64 -81.37
N ASN A 6 42.15 -43.96 -80.43
CA ASN A 6 41.52 -42.68 -80.73
C ASN A 6 41.69 -41.74 -79.53
N GLN A 7 42.37 -40.65 -79.82
CA GLN A 7 42.68 -39.54 -78.95
C GLN A 7 41.85 -38.38 -79.48
N ASP A 8 40.79 -38.03 -78.76
CA ASP A 8 39.95 -36.89 -79.13
C ASP A 8 40.65 -35.57 -78.77
N PRO A 9 40.62 -34.56 -79.66
CA PRO A 9 41.19 -33.25 -79.40
C PRO A 9 40.30 -32.46 -78.44
N GLY A 10 40.91 -31.96 -77.36
CA GLY A 10 40.27 -31.09 -76.38
C GLY A 10 39.74 -29.81 -77.02
N LEU A 11 38.42 -29.65 -76.95
CA LEU A 11 37.71 -28.42 -77.28
C LEU A 11 37.95 -27.37 -76.19
N GLN A 12 38.87 -26.44 -76.43
CA GLN A 12 39.13 -25.30 -75.56
C GLN A 12 38.03 -24.24 -75.76
N VAL A 13 37.03 -24.24 -74.88
CA VAL A 13 35.96 -23.22 -74.83
C VAL A 13 36.48 -21.99 -74.08
N GLN A 14 36.56 -20.85 -74.76
CA GLN A 14 36.86 -19.56 -74.14
C GLN A 14 35.71 -19.15 -73.20
N PRO A 15 35.97 -18.78 -71.94
CA PRO A 15 34.92 -18.41 -71.01
C PRO A 15 34.23 -17.12 -71.48
N THR A 16 32.90 -17.17 -71.60
CA THR A 16 32.10 -16.00 -71.94
C THR A 16 32.15 -14.99 -70.79
N LYS A 17 32.07 -13.70 -71.11
CA LYS A 17 32.06 -12.56 -70.17
C LYS A 17 31.04 -12.68 -69.02
N ILE A 18 30.07 -13.60 -69.16
CA ILE A 18 28.99 -13.90 -68.23
C ILE A 18 29.45 -14.82 -67.08
N GLU A 19 30.45 -15.69 -67.28
CA GLU A 19 31.00 -16.54 -66.19
C GLU A 19 31.85 -15.72 -65.22
N PHE A 20 32.72 -14.84 -65.73
CA PHE A 20 33.56 -13.97 -64.89
C PHE A 20 32.75 -12.99 -64.02
N ALA A 21 31.58 -12.53 -64.51
CA ALA A 21 30.69 -11.66 -63.76
C ALA A 21 30.01 -12.40 -62.60
N LYS A 22 29.70 -13.70 -62.77
CA LYS A 22 29.13 -14.53 -61.70
C LYS A 22 30.12 -14.74 -60.57
N ASP A 23 31.40 -14.96 -60.86
CA ASP A 23 32.43 -15.16 -59.83
C ASP A 23 32.76 -13.87 -59.05
N LEU A 24 32.73 -12.71 -59.71
CA LEU A 24 32.90 -11.41 -59.05
C LEU A 24 31.73 -11.06 -58.12
N ILE A 25 30.51 -11.46 -58.50
CA ILE A 25 29.28 -11.26 -57.71
C ILE A 25 29.21 -12.29 -56.58
N LEU A 26 29.48 -13.58 -56.81
CA LEU A 26 29.42 -14.62 -55.78
C LEU A 26 30.46 -14.40 -54.67
N SER A 27 31.66 -13.94 -55.03
CA SER A 27 32.76 -13.73 -54.07
C SER A 27 32.56 -12.55 -53.12
N ASN A 28 31.81 -11.52 -53.51
CA ASN A 28 31.57 -10.33 -52.69
C ASN A 28 30.14 -10.25 -52.12
N LEU A 29 29.16 -10.85 -52.79
CA LEU A 29 27.76 -10.86 -52.34
C LEU A 29 27.53 -11.89 -51.23
N PHE A 30 28.16 -13.07 -51.32
CA PHE A 30 28.05 -14.10 -50.29
C PHE A 30 28.57 -13.68 -48.90
N PRO A 31 29.78 -13.08 -48.75
CA PRO A 31 30.23 -12.58 -47.45
C PRO A 31 29.39 -11.38 -46.95
N LEU A 32 28.87 -10.55 -47.85
CA LEU A 32 28.01 -9.42 -47.50
C LEU A 32 26.65 -9.90 -46.96
N ILE A 33 26.05 -10.92 -47.58
CA ILE A 33 24.83 -11.57 -47.08
C ILE A 33 25.10 -12.23 -45.72
N LEU A 34 26.21 -12.95 -45.56
CA LEU A 34 26.55 -13.60 -44.28
C LEU A 34 26.77 -12.59 -43.15
N SER A 35 27.40 -11.45 -43.46
CA SER A 35 27.57 -10.31 -42.55
C SER A 35 26.24 -9.69 -42.15
N LEU A 36 25.31 -9.50 -43.10
CA LEU A 36 23.97 -8.95 -42.81
C LEU A 36 23.14 -9.92 -41.97
N LEU A 37 23.22 -11.23 -42.24
CA LEU A 37 22.53 -12.25 -41.46
C LEU A 37 23.06 -12.32 -40.01
N TRP A 38 24.37 -12.22 -39.83
CA TRP A 38 24.98 -12.20 -38.49
C TRP A 38 24.64 -10.92 -37.72
N LEU A 39 24.66 -9.77 -38.38
CA LEU A 39 24.22 -8.50 -37.80
C LEU A 39 22.75 -8.56 -37.38
N ALA A 40 21.87 -9.11 -38.21
CA ALA A 40 20.46 -9.29 -37.88
C ALA A 40 20.26 -10.22 -36.69
N PHE A 41 21.04 -11.32 -36.62
CA PHE A 41 21.02 -12.23 -35.48
C PHE A 41 21.48 -11.55 -34.19
N LEU A 42 22.57 -10.78 -34.23
CA LEU A 42 23.04 -10.01 -33.08
C LEU A 42 22.01 -8.98 -32.62
N ILE A 43 21.39 -8.25 -33.55
CA ILE A 43 20.32 -7.29 -33.22
C ILE A 43 19.14 -8.02 -32.56
N SER A 44 18.73 -9.19 -33.07
CA SER A 44 17.66 -10.00 -32.48
C SER A 44 17.99 -10.46 -31.06
N VAL A 45 19.22 -10.92 -30.80
CA VAL A 45 19.69 -11.31 -29.46
C VAL A 45 19.70 -10.11 -28.51
N ILE A 46 20.20 -8.96 -28.96
CA ILE A 46 20.23 -7.73 -28.16
C ILE A 46 18.80 -7.29 -27.82
N VAL A 47 17.88 -7.30 -28.79
CA VAL A 47 16.47 -6.96 -28.55
C VAL A 47 15.83 -7.93 -27.56
N PHE A 48 16.10 -9.23 -27.68
CA PHE A 48 15.60 -10.24 -26.73
C PHE A 48 16.15 -10.02 -25.31
N LEU A 49 17.44 -9.69 -25.18
CA LEU A 49 18.06 -9.35 -23.90
C LEU A 49 17.44 -8.08 -23.32
N VAL A 50 17.26 -7.02 -24.11
CA VAL A 50 16.61 -5.78 -23.67
C VAL A 50 15.17 -6.06 -23.22
N MET A 51 14.39 -6.82 -23.99
CA MET A 51 13.01 -7.20 -23.62
C MET A 51 12.95 -8.02 -22.33
N LYS A 52 13.96 -8.84 -22.03
CA LYS A 52 14.08 -9.56 -20.76
C LYS A 52 14.47 -8.65 -19.58
N PHE A 53 15.24 -7.60 -19.83
CA PHE A 53 15.71 -6.68 -18.79
C PHE A 53 14.72 -5.54 -18.49
N THR A 54 13.83 -5.15 -19.41
CA THR A 54 12.84 -4.07 -19.20
C THR A 54 11.55 -4.54 -18.53
N GLY A 55 11.59 -5.58 -17.70
CA GLY A 55 10.43 -6.02 -16.93
C GLY A 55 10.04 -4.99 -15.87
N THR A 56 8.97 -4.24 -16.10
CA THR A 56 8.43 -3.29 -15.13
C THR A 56 7.95 -4.05 -13.88
N LYS A 57 8.53 -3.75 -12.71
CA LYS A 57 8.00 -4.27 -11.44
C LYS A 57 6.60 -3.69 -11.24
N LYS A 58 5.57 -4.54 -11.17
CA LYS A 58 4.21 -4.09 -10.82
C LYS A 58 4.22 -3.49 -9.42
N ARG A 59 3.91 -2.21 -9.31
CA ARG A 59 3.59 -1.55 -8.04
C ARG A 59 2.09 -1.71 -7.79
N ALA A 60 1.71 -2.01 -6.55
CA ALA A 60 0.31 -2.05 -6.17
C ALA A 60 -0.29 -0.63 -6.15
N ALA A 61 -1.55 -0.51 -6.55
CA ALA A 61 -2.35 0.71 -6.45
C ALA A 61 -3.38 0.66 -5.31
N ASN A 62 -3.71 -0.52 -4.81
CA ASN A 62 -4.73 -0.76 -3.77
C ASN A 62 -4.34 -1.95 -2.87
N PHE A 63 -5.16 -2.20 -1.86
CA PHE A 63 -4.94 -3.26 -0.87
C PHE A 63 -4.93 -4.66 -1.51
N GLU A 64 -5.86 -4.93 -2.43
CA GLU A 64 -6.02 -6.23 -3.09
C GLU A 64 -4.78 -6.59 -3.93
N GLU A 65 -4.27 -5.61 -4.67
CA GLU A 65 -3.04 -5.75 -5.43
C GLU A 65 -1.82 -5.92 -4.52
N CYS A 66 -1.76 -5.18 -3.42
CA CYS A 66 -0.70 -5.34 -2.43
C CYS A 66 -0.70 -6.76 -1.85
N ALA A 67 -1.87 -7.26 -1.45
CA ALA A 67 -2.03 -8.59 -0.87
C ALA A 67 -1.64 -9.71 -1.85
N GLY A 68 -1.81 -9.48 -3.15
CA GLY A 68 -1.38 -10.41 -4.21
C GLY A 68 0.11 -10.38 -4.55
N ILE A 69 0.87 -9.38 -4.09
CA ILE A 69 2.32 -9.29 -4.34
C ILE A 69 3.09 -10.25 -3.42
N SER A 70 3.97 -11.05 -4.01
CA SER A 70 4.84 -11.95 -3.24
C SER A 70 5.77 -11.16 -2.32
N GLY A 71 5.79 -11.53 -1.03
CA GLY A 71 6.58 -10.85 0.00
C GLY A 71 5.87 -9.67 0.68
N SER A 72 4.64 -9.34 0.27
CA SER A 72 3.81 -8.42 1.02
C SER A 72 3.42 -8.99 2.38
N ARG A 73 3.22 -8.11 3.37
CA ARG A 73 2.79 -8.46 4.73
C ARG A 73 1.46 -7.77 5.05
N ILE A 74 0.48 -8.54 5.51
CA ILE A 74 -0.78 -8.01 6.04
C ILE A 74 -0.62 -7.82 7.55
N MET A 75 -0.96 -6.64 8.05
CA MET A 75 -0.93 -6.28 9.47
C MET A 75 -2.30 -6.51 10.10
N GLU A 76 -2.31 -7.01 11.34
CA GLU A 76 -3.51 -7.39 12.10
C GLU A 76 -4.24 -6.20 12.79
N SER A 77 -3.96 -4.97 12.38
CA SER A 77 -4.75 -3.81 12.82
C SER A 77 -6.09 -3.76 12.09
N TYR A 78 -7.14 -3.22 12.71
CA TYR A 78 -8.41 -2.91 12.04
C TYR A 78 -8.50 -1.41 11.71
N PRO A 79 -8.78 -1.02 10.44
CA PRO A 79 -8.86 -1.85 9.24
C PRO A 79 -7.50 -2.46 8.85
N GLU A 80 -7.56 -3.60 8.15
CA GLU A 80 -6.38 -4.32 7.69
C GLU A 80 -5.48 -3.44 6.84
N LYS A 81 -4.16 -3.66 6.96
CA LYS A 81 -3.16 -2.89 6.24
C LYS A 81 -2.15 -3.81 5.59
N CYS A 82 -1.96 -3.70 4.29
CA CYS A 82 -0.95 -4.42 3.54
C CYS A 82 0.29 -3.54 3.34
N VAL A 83 1.48 -4.12 3.46
CA VAL A 83 2.77 -3.48 3.22
C VAL A 83 3.55 -4.29 2.20
N THR A 84 3.94 -3.66 1.08
CA THR A 84 4.73 -4.29 0.01
C THR A 84 6.21 -4.43 0.40
N PRO A 85 7.01 -5.26 -0.31
CA PRO A 85 8.44 -5.38 -0.07
C PRO A 85 9.24 -4.07 -0.20
N ASP A 86 8.76 -3.13 -1.02
CA ASP A 86 9.32 -1.78 -1.18
C ASP A 86 8.80 -0.78 -0.12
N GLY A 87 7.99 -1.22 0.84
CA GLY A 87 7.56 -0.45 2.00
C GLY A 87 6.32 0.43 1.78
N LEU A 88 5.70 0.37 0.61
CA LEU A 88 4.42 1.05 0.37
C LEU A 88 3.32 0.35 1.16
N SER A 89 2.35 1.14 1.63
CA SER A 89 1.27 0.58 2.40
C SER A 89 -0.11 1.05 1.96
N PHE A 90 -1.03 0.09 1.99
CA PHE A 90 -2.39 0.22 1.52
C PHE A 90 -3.31 -0.31 2.61
N THR A 91 -4.34 0.45 2.95
CA THR A 91 -5.35 0.07 3.95
C THR A 91 -6.59 -0.43 3.22
N ARG A 92 -7.20 -1.51 3.73
CA ARG A 92 -8.46 -2.02 3.19
C ARG A 92 -9.58 -1.00 3.43
N GLU A 93 -10.37 -0.74 2.39
CA GLU A 93 -11.56 0.09 2.55
C GLU A 93 -12.65 -0.65 3.34
N LEU A 94 -13.24 0.04 4.31
CA LEU A 94 -14.37 -0.48 5.08
C LEU A 94 -15.68 -0.33 4.32
N THR A 95 -16.51 -1.36 4.38
CA THR A 95 -17.89 -1.31 3.89
C THR A 95 -18.73 -0.30 4.68
N ALA A 96 -19.88 0.12 4.13
CA ALA A 96 -20.78 1.02 4.85
C ALA A 96 -21.26 0.41 6.18
N ASP A 97 -21.58 -0.89 6.21
CA ASP A 97 -22.02 -1.58 7.42
C ASP A 97 -20.92 -1.69 8.47
N GLU A 98 -19.68 -1.96 8.06
CA GLU A 98 -18.52 -1.93 8.94
C GLU A 98 -18.29 -0.52 9.52
N LYS A 99 -18.38 0.51 8.69
CA LYS A 99 -18.31 1.90 9.15
C LYS A 99 -19.42 2.22 10.15
N ASN A 100 -20.64 1.73 9.92
CA ASN A 100 -21.76 1.92 10.84
C ASN A 100 -21.56 1.22 12.19
N ARG A 101 -20.87 0.07 12.22
CA ARG A 101 -20.51 -0.63 13.46
C ARG A 101 -19.40 0.06 14.24
N LEU A 102 -18.60 0.89 13.58
CA LEU A 102 -17.59 1.72 14.24
C LEU A 102 -18.18 2.97 14.90
N ILE A 103 -19.42 3.34 14.58
CA ILE A 103 -20.11 4.44 15.25
C ILE A 103 -20.44 3.94 16.65
N PRO A 104 -19.80 4.50 17.69
CA PRO A 104 -20.08 4.04 19.02
C PRO A 104 -21.53 4.42 19.42
N PRO A 105 -22.18 3.64 20.30
CA PRO A 105 -23.59 3.86 20.64
C PRO A 105 -23.92 5.27 21.15
N TRP A 106 -22.93 5.99 21.67
CA TRP A 106 -23.09 7.36 22.18
C TRP A 106 -23.13 8.44 21.09
N GLU A 107 -22.73 8.13 19.85
CA GLU A 107 -22.75 9.10 18.74
C GLU A 107 -24.04 9.05 17.91
N VAL A 108 -24.95 8.13 18.20
CA VAL A 108 -26.17 7.95 17.40
C VAL A 108 -27.26 8.98 17.72
N ASN A 109 -27.12 9.82 18.75
CA ASN A 109 -28.04 10.96 18.99
C ASN A 109 -27.41 12.03 19.89
N VAL A 110 -26.76 13.04 19.31
CA VAL A 110 -26.38 14.30 20.00
C VAL A 110 -27.62 15.21 20.26
N THR A 111 -28.83 14.63 20.22
CA THR A 111 -30.09 15.26 20.62
C THR A 111 -30.72 14.58 21.82
N LYS A 112 -30.05 13.62 22.46
CA LYS A 112 -30.51 13.11 23.75
C LYS A 112 -30.24 14.19 24.79
N ALA A 113 -31.20 15.10 24.92
CA ALA A 113 -31.32 15.98 26.07
C ALA A 113 -31.07 15.12 27.32
N VAL A 114 -30.00 15.45 28.04
CA VAL A 114 -29.72 14.86 29.35
C VAL A 114 -31.05 14.94 30.11
N PRO A 115 -31.58 13.80 30.61
CA PRO A 115 -32.88 13.82 31.26
C PRO A 115 -32.80 14.81 32.41
N ALA A 116 -33.58 15.89 32.33
CA ALA A 116 -33.64 16.91 33.38
C ALA A 116 -33.80 16.22 34.74
N GLY A 117 -32.81 16.41 35.59
CA GLY A 117 -32.62 15.67 36.84
C GLY A 117 -31.44 16.27 37.60
N ASN A 118 -31.33 15.92 38.87
CA ASN A 118 -30.20 16.37 39.69
C ASN A 118 -28.92 15.68 39.21
N CYS A 119 -27.79 16.22 39.66
CA CYS A 119 -26.48 15.63 39.45
C CYS A 119 -26.03 14.86 40.69
N ARG A 120 -25.19 13.85 40.50
CA ARG A 120 -24.56 13.11 41.59
C ARG A 120 -23.07 12.89 41.33
N VAL A 121 -22.34 12.71 42.41
CA VAL A 121 -20.92 12.32 42.39
C VAL A 121 -20.79 10.80 42.30
N SER A 122 -19.85 10.32 41.49
CA SER A 122 -19.52 8.91 41.25
C SER A 122 -18.04 8.76 40.85
N GLY A 123 -17.61 7.61 40.35
CA GLY A 123 -16.20 7.26 40.17
C GLY A 123 -15.58 6.71 41.45
N CYS A 124 -14.49 5.93 41.33
CA CYS A 124 -13.88 5.28 42.50
C CYS A 124 -13.32 6.29 43.52
N ASN A 125 -12.91 7.48 43.07
CA ASN A 125 -12.32 8.52 43.91
C ASN A 125 -13.26 9.74 44.07
N GLY A 126 -14.50 9.66 43.57
CA GLY A 126 -15.46 10.77 43.60
C GLY A 126 -15.17 11.85 42.56
N GLU A 127 -14.52 11.51 41.46
CA GLU A 127 -14.07 12.44 40.43
C GLU A 127 -15.09 12.66 39.29
N ILE A 128 -16.16 11.86 39.22
CA ILE A 128 -17.15 11.90 38.14
C ILE A 128 -18.43 12.58 38.61
N CYS A 129 -18.75 13.75 38.05
CA CYS A 129 -20.05 14.38 38.17
C CYS A 129 -20.94 13.97 36.99
N GLN A 130 -22.12 13.41 37.25
CA GLN A 130 -22.98 12.83 36.21
C GLN A 130 -24.48 12.96 36.53
N PRO A 131 -25.38 12.72 35.56
CA PRO A 131 -26.82 12.70 35.80
C PRO A 131 -27.22 11.64 36.82
N GLU A 132 -28.04 12.01 37.80
CA GLU A 132 -28.46 11.10 38.88
C GLU A 132 -29.29 9.92 38.36
N LYS A 133 -30.06 10.14 37.30
CA LYS A 133 -30.97 9.15 36.70
C LYS A 133 -30.28 8.08 35.85
N GLU A 134 -28.97 8.19 35.65
CA GLU A 134 -28.19 7.19 34.90
C GLU A 134 -27.62 6.13 35.85
N GLU A 135 -26.91 5.13 35.32
CA GLU A 135 -26.19 4.16 36.16
C GLU A 135 -24.88 4.77 36.70
N PRO A 136 -24.42 4.40 37.91
CA PRO A 136 -23.18 4.94 38.46
C PRO A 136 -21.99 4.66 37.54
N LEU A 137 -21.40 5.72 36.96
CA LEU A 137 -20.15 5.56 36.23
C LEU A 137 -19.04 5.24 37.24
N ASN A 138 -18.26 4.22 36.90
CA ASN A 138 -17.09 3.83 37.65
C ASN A 138 -15.86 4.11 36.78
N SER A 139 -14.94 4.89 37.32
CA SER A 139 -13.59 4.98 36.80
C SER A 139 -12.80 3.73 37.15
N ILE A 140 -11.60 3.61 36.59
CA ILE A 140 -10.61 2.69 37.15
C ILE A 140 -10.22 3.20 38.54
N CYS A 141 -10.14 2.31 39.53
CA CYS A 141 -9.80 2.69 40.91
C CYS A 141 -8.29 2.95 41.10
N ILE A 142 -7.73 3.82 40.27
CA ILE A 142 -6.38 4.37 40.41
C ILE A 142 -6.54 5.69 41.16
N TYR A 143 -5.77 5.88 42.22
CA TYR A 143 -5.74 7.15 42.95
C TYR A 143 -4.75 8.12 42.31
N ARG A 144 -5.14 9.39 42.25
CA ARG A 144 -4.27 10.53 41.88
C ARG A 144 -4.60 11.71 42.80
N GLU A 145 -3.59 12.52 43.10
CA GLU A 145 -3.72 13.61 44.07
C GLU A 145 -4.75 14.66 43.66
N GLU A 146 -4.92 14.90 42.35
CA GLU A 146 -5.94 15.83 41.84
C GLU A 146 -7.37 15.43 42.20
N PHE A 147 -7.64 14.16 42.54
CA PHE A 147 -8.98 13.73 42.94
C PHE A 147 -9.40 14.28 44.30
N GLU A 148 -8.45 14.65 45.15
CA GLU A 148 -8.74 15.35 46.41
C GLU A 148 -9.45 16.69 46.17
N CYS A 149 -9.12 17.36 45.06
CA CYS A 149 -9.74 18.63 44.69
C CYS A 149 -11.25 18.53 44.47
N TYR A 150 -11.74 17.37 44.02
CA TYR A 150 -13.17 17.16 43.76
C TYR A 150 -14.00 16.88 45.03
N LYS A 151 -13.37 16.51 46.15
CA LYS A 151 -14.10 16.22 47.40
C LYS A 151 -14.87 17.42 47.95
N ASN A 152 -14.37 18.63 47.69
CA ASN A 152 -14.98 19.88 48.11
C ASN A 152 -15.67 20.62 46.95
N ALA A 153 -15.62 20.08 45.74
CA ALA A 153 -16.24 20.70 44.57
C ALA A 153 -17.75 20.45 44.54
N GLU A 154 -18.50 21.35 43.93
CA GLU A 154 -19.94 21.21 43.75
C GLU A 154 -20.25 20.53 42.41
N CYS A 155 -21.04 19.44 42.43
CA CYS A 155 -21.51 18.73 41.24
C CYS A 155 -22.94 19.15 40.92
N VAL A 156 -23.12 19.95 39.86
CA VAL A 156 -24.39 20.60 39.51
C VAL A 156 -24.64 20.62 37.99
N LEU A 157 -25.87 20.95 37.61
CA LEU A 157 -26.26 21.14 36.22
C LEU A 157 -25.63 22.42 35.65
N GLN A 158 -24.97 22.32 34.51
CA GLN A 158 -24.30 23.41 33.82
C GLN A 158 -25.25 24.10 32.81
N GLU A 159 -24.82 25.23 32.24
CA GLU A 159 -25.61 26.01 31.27
C GLU A 159 -25.93 25.25 29.97
N ASP A 160 -25.10 24.26 29.62
CA ASP A 160 -25.29 23.38 28.46
C ASP A 160 -26.29 22.23 28.72
N GLY A 161 -26.84 22.15 29.94
CA GLY A 161 -27.75 21.09 30.37
C GLY A 161 -27.05 19.79 30.78
N SER A 162 -25.72 19.76 30.85
CA SER A 162 -24.94 18.60 31.32
C SER A 162 -24.64 18.72 32.82
N CYS A 163 -24.43 17.58 33.50
CA CYS A 163 -23.88 17.60 34.85
C CYS A 163 -22.37 17.83 34.81
N GLY A 164 -21.86 18.71 35.68
CA GLY A 164 -20.44 19.04 35.74
C GLY A 164 -20.03 19.66 37.08
N TRP A 165 -18.72 19.73 37.30
CA TRP A 165 -18.16 20.39 38.48
C TRP A 165 -18.19 21.90 38.32
N THR A 166 -18.70 22.63 39.32
CA THR A 166 -18.65 24.09 39.36
C THR A 166 -17.19 24.55 39.38
N LYS A 167 -16.78 25.29 38.34
CA LYS A 167 -15.41 25.78 38.20
C LYS A 167 -15.15 26.99 39.11
N THR A 168 -14.89 26.73 40.37
CA THR A 168 -14.46 27.76 41.34
C THR A 168 -12.98 28.08 41.18
N GLU A 169 -12.55 29.23 41.70
CA GLU A 169 -11.12 29.58 41.78
C GLU A 169 -10.35 28.56 42.64
N GLU A 170 -10.94 28.09 43.75
CA GLU A 170 -10.38 27.06 44.62
C GLU A 170 -10.14 25.74 43.88
N LEU A 171 -11.15 25.25 43.15
CA LEU A 171 -11.03 24.02 42.37
C LEU A 171 -9.96 24.18 41.28
N THR A 172 -9.95 25.32 40.59
CA THR A 172 -8.98 25.60 39.53
C THR A 172 -7.55 25.67 40.08
N ALA A 173 -7.35 26.30 41.24
CA ALA A 173 -6.06 26.39 41.89
C ALA A 173 -5.57 25.02 42.39
N CYS A 174 -6.47 24.23 42.98
CA CYS A 174 -6.15 22.87 43.46
C CYS A 174 -5.71 21.97 42.30
N LEU A 175 -6.47 21.95 41.20
CA LEU A 175 -6.15 21.15 40.01
C LEU A 175 -4.86 21.62 39.31
N GLY A 176 -4.52 22.91 39.42
CA GLY A 176 -3.28 23.48 38.86
C GLY A 176 -2.05 23.36 39.78
N GLY A 177 -2.22 22.85 41.00
CA GLY A 177 -1.21 22.87 42.07
C GLY A 177 -0.27 21.67 42.16
N ASN A 178 -0.37 20.69 41.26
CA ASN A 178 0.48 19.49 41.25
C ASN A 178 1.67 19.64 40.28
N LEU A 179 2.64 20.49 40.63
CA LEU A 179 4.00 20.47 40.06
C LEU A 179 5.01 19.99 41.10
#